data_AF-A0A252BN16-F1
#
_entry.id   AF-A0A252BN16-F1
#
_cell.length_a   1.000
_cell.length_b   1.000
_cell.length_c   1.000
_cell.angle_alpha   90.00
_cell.angle_beta   90.00
_cell.angle_gamma   90.00
#
_symmetry.space_group_name_H-M   'P 1'
#
loop_
_entity.id
_entity.type
_entity.pdbx_description
1 polymer ?
#
loop_
_entity_poly.entity_id
_entity_poly.type
_entity_poly.pdbx_seq_one_letter_code
_entity_poly.pdbx_strand_id
1 'polypeptide(L)'
;IQAHKKTITFLQTGATLQIKTFSPDVMTGVKPAGVLVDEEHVIAEKSDASRVMGQIRGGMISQPEAFLLIITTQSEKPPRGVFKADLMKARSIREGEVQGHTLPILYEFPEDLQKISTIPGEPAPWENSSCWHMVLPNAGRSITVERLKEDYAEAKAAGLEELTRWASQHLNVEIGLALRNDRWAGADYWMDQADNELTLEEIQTRSDVIVAGIDGGGLDDMLSLVIMGRDSITAEWLCWSRSWVNHNVLEIRKKEASQFLDFEKQGDLWVMKDPCADI
;
A
#
# COMPACT_ATOMS: atom_id res chain seq x y z
N ILE A 1 25.88 24.51 17.53
CA ILE A 1 25.87 23.17 16.89
C ILE A 1 27.04 22.39 17.45
N GLN A 2 26.82 21.29 18.18
CA GLN A 2 27.92 20.43 18.66
C GLN A 2 28.28 19.44 17.55
N ALA A 3 29.46 19.60 16.93
CA ALA A 3 29.83 18.96 15.65
C ALA A 3 29.80 17.41 15.61
N HIS A 4 29.67 16.73 16.75
CA HIS A 4 29.65 15.26 16.84
C HIS A 4 28.35 14.68 17.42
N LYS A 5 27.42 15.53 17.91
CA LYS A 5 26.13 15.07 18.44
C LYS A 5 25.05 15.52 17.46
N LYS A 6 24.35 14.57 16.83
CA LYS A 6 23.16 14.80 15.99
C LYS A 6 21.97 15.25 16.87
N THR A 7 22.14 16.34 17.59
CA THR A 7 21.22 16.85 18.61
C THR A 7 21.16 18.37 18.56
N ILE A 8 19.95 18.89 18.44
CA ILE A 8 19.65 20.31 18.56
C ILE A 8 19.03 20.52 19.94
N THR A 9 19.53 21.50 20.70
CA THR A 9 19.00 21.83 22.03
C THR A 9 18.40 23.24 22.00
N PHE A 10 17.16 23.36 22.45
CA PHE A 10 16.53 24.65 22.69
C PHE A 10 16.91 25.15 24.07
N LEU A 11 17.79 26.16 24.13
CA LEU A 11 18.47 26.57 25.37
C LEU A 11 17.53 27.08 26.47
N GLN A 12 16.38 27.65 26.10
CA GLN A 12 15.45 28.26 27.07
C GLN A 12 14.73 27.19 27.92
N THR A 13 14.41 26.04 27.34
CA THR A 13 13.70 24.95 28.05
C THR A 13 14.57 23.73 28.29
N GLY A 14 15.73 23.64 27.64
CA GLY A 14 16.58 22.45 27.62
C GLY A 14 16.06 21.32 26.71
N ALA A 15 14.95 21.53 25.98
CA ALA A 15 14.39 20.52 25.10
C ALA A 15 15.39 20.13 24.00
N THR A 16 15.42 18.84 23.65
CA THR A 16 16.35 18.31 22.64
C THR A 16 15.62 17.62 21.50
N LEU A 17 16.02 17.91 20.26
CA LEU A 17 15.62 17.20 19.06
C LEU A 17 16.82 16.38 18.54
N GLN A 18 16.59 15.10 18.26
CA GLN A 18 17.62 14.19 17.76
C GLN A 18 17.17 13.51 16.47
N ILE A 19 18.07 13.44 15.49
CA ILE A 19 17.83 12.65 14.29
C ILE A 19 18.37 11.25 14.54
N LYS A 20 17.48 10.27 14.52
CA LYS A 20 17.79 8.86 14.78
C LYS A 20 17.58 8.04 13.52
N THR A 21 18.41 7.03 13.34
CA THR A 21 18.20 6.02 12.30
C THR A 21 16.96 5.22 12.64
N PHE A 22 16.11 4.97 11.65
CA PHE A 22 14.97 4.10 11.78
C PHE A 22 15.45 2.63 11.82
N SER A 23 15.74 2.16 13.04
CA SER A 23 16.22 0.81 13.36
C SER A 23 15.75 0.39 14.77
N PRO A 24 15.41 -0.89 14.99
CA PRO A 24 14.97 -1.42 16.29
C PRO A 24 15.98 -1.18 17.41
N ASP A 25 17.28 -1.36 17.13
CA ASP A 25 18.33 -1.22 18.15
C ASP A 25 18.45 0.21 18.66
N VAL A 26 18.11 1.19 17.83
CA VAL A 26 18.18 2.63 18.14
C VAL A 26 16.94 3.11 18.91
N MET A 27 15.80 2.44 18.71
CA MET A 27 14.51 2.83 19.29
C MET A 27 14.14 2.05 20.56
N THR A 28 14.83 0.94 20.83
CA THR A 28 14.61 0.16 22.06
C THR A 28 14.95 0.97 23.31
N GLY A 29 14.00 1.04 24.25
CA GLY A 29 14.19 1.72 25.55
C GLY A 29 14.11 3.25 25.50
N VAL A 30 13.83 3.84 24.34
CA VAL A 30 13.64 5.28 24.20
C VAL A 30 12.24 5.67 24.68
N LYS A 31 12.15 6.70 25.52
CA LYS A 31 10.89 7.30 26.00
C LYS A 31 10.76 8.73 25.44
N PRO A 32 10.24 8.89 24.21
CA PRO A 32 10.18 10.20 23.57
C PRO A 32 9.00 11.02 24.10
N ALA A 33 9.20 12.34 24.21
CA ALA A 33 8.11 13.30 24.39
C ALA A 33 7.38 13.62 23.06
N GLY A 34 8.02 13.33 21.93
CA GLY A 34 7.44 13.51 20.61
C GLY A 34 8.28 12.77 19.57
N VAL A 35 7.63 12.18 18.57
CA VAL A 35 8.29 11.53 17.44
C VAL A 35 7.71 12.05 16.15
N LEU A 36 8.59 12.40 15.21
CA LEU A 36 8.24 12.69 13.83
C LEU A 36 8.78 11.56 12.95
N VAL A 37 7.88 10.91 12.21
CA VAL A 37 8.21 9.94 11.18
C VAL A 37 7.91 10.61 9.84
N ASP A 38 8.94 10.72 9.02
CA ASP A 38 8.83 11.33 7.69
C ASP A 38 8.95 10.23 6.62
N GLU A 39 8.23 10.39 5.52
CA GLU A 39 8.15 9.44 4.40
C GLU A 39 7.83 8.00 4.83
N GLU A 40 6.71 7.82 5.55
CA GLU A 40 6.30 6.50 6.04
C GLU A 40 6.19 5.45 4.92
N HIS A 41 5.74 5.84 3.74
CA HIS A 41 5.65 4.95 2.58
C HIS A 41 7.01 4.32 2.19
N VAL A 42 8.12 5.06 2.33
CA VAL A 42 9.48 4.54 2.12
C VAL A 42 9.90 3.64 3.27
N ILE A 43 9.58 4.05 4.50
CA ILE A 43 9.90 3.28 5.70
C ILE A 43 9.20 1.92 5.68
N ALA A 44 7.97 1.86 5.19
CA ALA A 44 7.16 0.64 5.11
C ALA A 44 7.76 -0.44 4.19
N GLU A 45 8.69 -0.09 3.30
CA GLU A 45 9.44 -1.07 2.49
C GLU A 45 10.47 -1.86 3.31
N LYS A 46 10.84 -1.39 4.51
CA LYS A 46 11.77 -2.10 5.38
C LYS A 46 11.07 -3.27 6.08
N SER A 47 11.75 -4.41 6.12
CA SER A 47 11.23 -5.63 6.73
C SER A 47 10.91 -5.49 8.23
N ASP A 48 11.61 -4.62 8.94
CA ASP A 48 11.44 -4.38 10.37
C ASP A 48 10.55 -3.16 10.69
N ALA A 49 9.90 -2.56 9.69
CA ALA A 49 9.12 -1.34 9.86
C ALA A 49 8.03 -1.45 10.93
N SER A 50 7.28 -2.55 10.91
CA SER A 50 6.25 -2.85 11.91
C SER A 50 6.81 -2.93 13.33
N ARG A 51 7.96 -3.57 13.49
CA ARG A 51 8.63 -3.71 14.80
C ARG A 51 9.08 -2.35 15.32
N VAL A 52 9.70 -1.52 14.48
CA VAL A 52 10.18 -0.19 14.89
C VAL A 52 9.01 0.74 15.24
N MET A 53 7.96 0.77 14.42
CA MET A 53 6.75 1.55 14.71
C MET A 53 6.07 1.09 16.02
N GLY A 54 6.02 -0.22 16.27
CA GLY A 54 5.54 -0.77 17.53
C GLY A 54 6.33 -0.29 18.74
N GLN A 55 7.66 -0.25 18.65
CA GLN A 55 8.53 0.28 19.71
C GLN A 55 8.33 1.78 19.94
N ILE A 56 8.20 2.56 18.88
CA ILE A 56 7.91 4.01 18.96
C ILE A 56 6.61 4.24 19.75
N ARG A 57 5.53 3.59 19.31
CA ARG A 57 4.21 3.70 19.94
C ARG A 57 4.24 3.21 21.40
N GLY A 58 4.93 2.10 21.67
CA GLY A 58 5.07 1.56 23.02
C GLY A 58 5.89 2.46 23.95
N GLY A 59 6.96 3.09 23.47
CA GLY A 59 7.78 4.01 24.25
C GLY A 59 7.03 5.26 24.70
N MET A 60 6.09 5.73 23.87
CA MET A 60 5.24 6.89 24.15
C MET A 60 4.24 6.65 25.28
N ILE A 61 3.81 5.40 25.53
CA ILE A 61 2.81 5.08 26.58
C ILE A 61 3.23 5.60 27.95
N SER A 62 4.54 5.67 28.21
CA SER A 62 5.07 6.14 29.49
C SER A 62 4.97 7.66 29.71
N GLN A 63 4.53 8.44 28.71
CA GLN A 63 4.44 9.90 28.74
C GLN A 63 3.05 10.32 28.20
N PRO A 64 2.11 10.75 29.06
CA PRO A 64 0.75 11.11 28.66
C PRO A 64 0.67 12.20 27.58
N GLU A 65 1.63 13.13 27.59
CA GLU A 65 1.71 14.26 26.64
C GLU A 65 2.47 13.90 25.35
N ALA A 66 2.95 12.67 25.20
CA ALA A 66 3.72 12.30 24.03
C ALA A 66 2.84 12.26 22.77
N PHE A 67 3.41 12.73 21.65
CA PHE A 67 2.74 12.72 20.36
C PHE A 67 3.57 12.02 19.28
N LEU A 68 2.87 11.47 18.29
CA LEU A 68 3.46 10.91 17.07
C LEU A 68 2.89 11.70 15.89
N LEU A 69 3.78 12.34 15.14
CA LEU A 69 3.47 12.98 13.87
C LEU A 69 4.03 12.11 12.75
N ILE A 70 3.18 11.73 11.80
CA ILE A 70 3.58 11.00 10.60
C ILE A 70 3.32 11.92 9.40
N ILE A 71 4.32 12.05 8.55
CA ILE A 71 4.24 12.76 7.28
C ILE A 71 4.56 11.73 6.18
N THR A 72 3.73 11.68 5.16
CA THR A 72 3.93 10.79 4.02
C THR A 72 3.16 11.31 2.81
N THR A 73 3.61 10.88 1.64
CA THR A 73 2.88 10.94 0.37
C THR A 73 2.47 9.53 -0.08
N GLN A 74 1.65 9.42 -1.11
CA GLN A 74 1.41 8.16 -1.80
C GLN A 74 2.69 7.70 -2.54
N SER A 75 2.85 6.38 -2.64
CA SER A 75 4.01 5.79 -3.29
C SER A 75 3.72 5.35 -4.73
N GLU A 76 4.76 5.11 -5.51
CA GLU A 76 4.68 4.50 -6.85
C GLU A 76 4.19 3.03 -6.80
N LYS A 77 4.04 2.47 -5.60
CA LYS A 77 3.55 1.12 -5.34
C LYS A 77 2.27 1.16 -4.48
N PRO A 78 1.46 0.10 -4.50
CA PRO A 78 0.34 -0.02 -3.57
C PRO A 78 0.80 0.09 -2.11
N PRO A 79 0.03 0.78 -1.24
CA PRO A 79 0.32 0.82 0.19
C PRO A 79 0.47 -0.58 0.79
N ARG A 80 1.42 -0.75 1.72
CA ARG A 80 1.68 -2.04 2.37
C ARG A 80 2.09 -1.88 3.83
N GLY A 81 1.94 -2.94 4.61
CA GLY A 81 2.47 -3.00 5.98
C GLY A 81 1.98 -1.83 6.87
N VAL A 82 2.90 -1.19 7.59
CA VAL A 82 2.55 -0.08 8.52
C VAL A 82 1.92 1.11 7.81
N PHE A 83 2.39 1.44 6.61
CA PHE A 83 1.82 2.55 5.83
C PHE A 83 0.37 2.27 5.45
N LYS A 84 0.06 1.06 4.93
CA LYS A 84 -1.32 0.66 4.63
C LYS A 84 -2.20 0.71 5.88
N ALA A 85 -1.72 0.17 7.00
CA ALA A 85 -2.46 0.13 8.24
C ALA A 85 -2.78 1.54 8.79
N ASP A 86 -1.80 2.45 8.78
CA ASP A 86 -1.97 3.82 9.25
C ASP A 86 -2.84 4.66 8.32
N LEU A 87 -2.68 4.51 7.00
CA LEU A 87 -3.53 5.15 6.01
C LEU A 87 -5.00 4.72 6.14
N MET A 88 -5.27 3.43 6.23
CA MET A 88 -6.63 2.91 6.42
C MET A 88 -7.24 3.38 7.73
N LYS A 89 -6.45 3.36 8.82
CA LYS A 89 -6.91 3.89 10.11
C LYS A 89 -7.24 5.39 10.03
N ALA A 90 -6.42 6.18 9.35
CA ALA A 90 -6.66 7.61 9.17
C ALA A 90 -7.94 7.87 8.37
N ARG A 91 -8.18 7.11 7.30
CA ARG A 91 -9.43 7.15 6.52
C ARG A 91 -10.64 6.76 7.37
N SER A 92 -10.63 5.63 8.07
CA SER A 92 -11.74 5.20 8.92
C SER A 92 -12.05 6.17 10.07
N ILE A 93 -11.04 6.86 10.61
CA ILE A 93 -11.28 7.93 11.61
C ILE A 93 -11.93 9.15 10.95
N ARG A 94 -11.46 9.57 9.77
CA ARG A 94 -12.05 10.69 9.02
C ARG A 94 -13.52 10.42 8.69
N GLU A 95 -13.84 9.20 8.23
CA GLU A 95 -15.21 8.78 7.91
C GLU A 95 -16.09 8.52 9.15
N GLY A 96 -15.50 8.56 10.35
CA GLY A 96 -16.24 8.35 11.61
C GLY A 96 -16.60 6.88 11.90
N GLU A 97 -16.07 5.93 11.12
CA GLU A 97 -16.24 4.49 11.33
C GLU A 97 -15.57 4.02 12.62
N VAL A 98 -14.42 4.62 12.94
CA VAL A 98 -13.61 4.26 14.12
C VAL A 98 -13.29 5.52 14.90
N GLN A 99 -13.48 5.48 16.23
CA GLN A 99 -12.99 6.54 17.11
C GLN A 99 -11.51 6.33 17.45
N GLY A 100 -10.75 7.43 17.54
CA GLY A 100 -9.34 7.37 17.91
C GLY A 100 -8.76 8.73 18.30
N HIS A 101 -7.55 8.71 18.85
CA HIS A 101 -6.79 9.90 19.24
C HIS A 101 -5.92 10.48 18.10
N THR A 102 -6.05 9.94 16.88
CA THR A 102 -5.33 10.41 15.71
C THR A 102 -6.14 11.52 15.04
N LEU A 103 -5.48 12.63 14.70
CA LEU A 103 -6.06 13.67 13.84
C LEU A 103 -5.61 13.42 12.39
N PRO A 104 -6.46 12.84 11.53
CA PRO A 104 -6.10 12.64 10.13
C PRO A 104 -6.09 13.97 9.38
N ILE A 105 -4.99 14.25 8.68
CA ILE A 105 -4.88 15.38 7.73
C ILE A 105 -4.53 14.77 6.38
N LEU A 106 -5.56 14.48 5.59
CA LEU A 106 -5.43 13.77 4.31
C LEU A 106 -5.75 14.73 3.15
N TYR A 107 -4.77 14.95 2.29
CA TYR A 107 -4.95 15.62 1.00
C TYR A 107 -5.10 14.56 -0.08
N GLU A 108 -6.29 13.99 -0.20
CA GLU A 108 -6.60 12.95 -1.19
C GLU A 108 -7.90 13.26 -1.92
N PHE A 109 -8.01 12.77 -3.14
CA PHE A 109 -9.25 12.88 -3.88
C PHE A 109 -10.33 11.93 -3.31
N PRO A 110 -11.62 12.25 -3.51
CA PRO A 110 -12.69 11.26 -3.38
C PRO A 110 -12.41 10.01 -4.22
N GLU A 111 -12.88 8.86 -3.76
CA GLU A 111 -12.61 7.56 -4.39
C GLU A 111 -12.94 7.53 -5.89
N ASP A 112 -14.08 8.10 -6.30
CA ASP A 112 -14.49 8.17 -7.70
C ASP A 112 -13.51 8.94 -8.60
N LEU A 113 -12.76 9.90 -8.04
CA LEU A 113 -11.77 10.65 -8.78
C LEU A 113 -10.41 9.93 -8.86
N GLN A 114 -10.12 9.01 -7.93
CA GLN A 114 -8.87 8.23 -7.93
C GLN A 114 -8.90 7.04 -8.90
N LYS A 115 -10.09 6.66 -9.40
CA LYS A 115 -10.27 5.53 -10.32
C LYS A 115 -9.46 5.69 -11.60
N ILE A 116 -9.09 4.55 -12.18
CA ILE A 116 -8.51 4.51 -13.51
C ILE A 116 -9.56 4.85 -14.57
N SER A 117 -9.09 5.24 -15.75
CA SER A 117 -9.96 5.25 -16.92
C SER A 117 -10.36 3.82 -17.26
N THR A 118 -11.66 3.56 -17.32
CA THR A 118 -12.23 2.27 -17.74
C THR A 118 -12.42 2.19 -19.25
N ILE A 119 -12.21 3.29 -19.98
CA ILE A 119 -12.41 3.39 -21.42
C ILE A 119 -11.04 3.56 -22.09
N PRO A 120 -10.63 2.62 -22.98
CA PRO A 120 -9.37 2.74 -23.70
C PRO A 120 -9.25 4.07 -24.44
N GLY A 121 -8.23 4.86 -24.07
CA GLY A 121 -7.95 6.17 -24.69
C GLY A 121 -8.59 7.37 -24.01
N GLU A 122 -9.46 7.18 -23.01
CA GLU A 122 -9.94 8.28 -22.17
C GLU A 122 -9.01 8.52 -20.98
N PRO A 123 -8.80 9.79 -20.55
CA PRO A 123 -8.02 10.10 -19.37
C PRO A 123 -8.77 9.72 -18.09
N ALA A 124 -8.04 9.33 -17.05
CA ALA A 124 -8.62 9.09 -15.74
C ALA A 124 -9.20 10.39 -15.14
N PRO A 125 -10.21 10.34 -14.24
CA PRO A 125 -10.84 11.54 -13.68
C PRO A 125 -9.86 12.51 -13.00
N TRP A 126 -8.84 11.99 -12.31
CA TRP A 126 -7.79 12.80 -11.68
C TRP A 126 -6.90 13.54 -12.68
N GLU A 127 -6.86 13.15 -13.96
CA GLU A 127 -6.12 13.88 -15.00
C GLU A 127 -6.77 15.23 -15.34
N ASN A 128 -8.03 15.46 -14.92
CA ASN A 128 -8.68 16.74 -15.08
C ASN A 128 -8.09 17.80 -14.13
N SER A 129 -7.21 18.65 -14.65
CA SER A 129 -6.58 19.72 -13.89
C SER A 129 -7.49 20.67 -13.11
N SER A 130 -8.80 20.73 -13.41
CA SER A 130 -9.74 21.52 -12.61
C SER A 130 -9.88 21.00 -11.18
N CYS A 131 -9.59 19.72 -10.90
CA CYS A 131 -9.69 19.15 -9.57
C CYS A 131 -8.39 19.24 -8.74
N TRP A 132 -7.22 19.48 -9.35
CA TRP A 132 -5.93 19.36 -8.67
C TRP A 132 -5.77 20.25 -7.44
N HIS A 133 -6.44 21.40 -7.40
CA HIS A 133 -6.44 22.28 -6.23
C HIS A 133 -6.97 21.62 -4.94
N MET A 134 -7.75 20.53 -5.05
CA MET A 134 -8.33 19.82 -3.91
C MET A 134 -7.27 19.12 -3.03
N VAL A 135 -6.15 18.70 -3.63
CA VAL A 135 -5.09 17.91 -2.96
C VAL A 135 -3.79 18.69 -2.77
N LEU A 136 -3.80 19.98 -3.11
CA LEU A 136 -2.63 20.85 -3.06
C LEU A 136 -2.75 21.86 -1.92
N PRO A 137 -2.34 21.52 -0.68
CA PRO A 137 -2.49 22.40 0.48
C PRO A 137 -1.85 23.78 0.33
N ASN A 138 -0.83 23.90 -0.52
CA ASN A 138 -0.10 25.14 -0.75
C ASN A 138 -0.30 25.69 -2.19
N ALA A 139 -1.44 25.36 -2.82
CA ALA A 139 -1.81 25.87 -4.14
C ALA A 139 -1.79 27.41 -4.18
N GLY A 140 -1.16 27.97 -5.21
CA GLY A 140 -1.03 29.42 -5.39
C GLY A 140 0.07 30.07 -4.54
N ARG A 141 0.87 29.29 -3.81
CA ARG A 141 2.01 29.76 -3.00
C ARG A 141 3.33 29.17 -3.48
N SER A 142 3.62 27.92 -3.11
CA SER A 142 4.85 27.23 -3.54
C SER A 142 4.65 26.37 -4.78
N ILE A 143 3.40 26.05 -5.11
CA ILE A 143 3.02 25.25 -6.28
C ILE A 143 1.81 25.88 -6.95
N THR A 144 1.78 25.86 -8.29
CA THR A 144 0.65 26.34 -9.09
C THR A 144 0.13 25.23 -9.99
N VAL A 145 -1.16 25.27 -10.32
CA VAL A 145 -1.78 24.28 -11.21
C VAL A 145 -1.18 24.40 -12.62
N GLU A 146 -0.82 25.60 -13.05
CA GLU A 146 -0.20 25.85 -14.36
C GLU A 146 1.14 25.11 -14.50
N ARG A 147 2.00 25.18 -13.48
CA ARG A 147 3.28 24.46 -13.48
C ARG A 147 3.06 22.94 -13.53
N LEU A 148 2.09 22.45 -12.75
CA LEU A 148 1.74 21.03 -12.75
C LEU A 148 1.22 20.56 -14.11
N LYS A 149 0.57 21.43 -14.90
CA LYS A 149 0.05 21.05 -16.24
C LYS A 149 1.18 20.81 -17.23
N GLU A 150 2.24 21.61 -17.13
CA GLU A 150 3.46 21.46 -17.94
C GLU A 150 4.15 20.14 -17.56
N ASP A 151 4.43 19.94 -16.26
CA ASP A 151 5.07 18.71 -15.74
C ASP A 151 4.23 17.45 -16.08
N TYR A 152 2.90 17.54 -16.00
CA TYR A 152 1.98 16.46 -16.38
C TYR A 152 2.06 16.13 -17.87
N ALA A 153 2.12 17.13 -18.75
CA ALA A 153 2.22 16.90 -20.19
C ALA A 153 3.54 16.21 -20.56
N GLU A 154 4.64 16.58 -19.90
CA GLU A 154 5.93 15.93 -20.04
C GLU A 154 5.89 14.48 -19.54
N ALA A 155 5.35 14.24 -18.33
CA ALA A 155 5.21 12.90 -17.77
C ALA A 155 4.34 11.99 -18.65
N LYS A 156 3.22 12.52 -19.17
CA LYS A 156 2.33 11.79 -20.08
C LYS A 156 3.01 11.43 -21.39
N ALA A 157 3.87 12.31 -21.92
CA ALA A 157 4.65 12.04 -23.12
C ALA A 157 5.78 11.01 -22.87
N ALA A 158 6.34 10.98 -21.66
CA ALA A 158 7.38 10.04 -21.26
C ALA A 158 6.86 8.60 -21.06
N GLY A 159 5.56 8.44 -20.75
CA GLY A 159 4.88 7.15 -20.70
C GLY A 159 4.14 6.91 -19.39
N LEU A 160 3.52 5.73 -19.28
CA LEU A 160 2.64 5.40 -18.15
C LEU A 160 3.40 5.37 -16.81
N GLU A 161 4.62 4.86 -16.79
CA GLU A 161 5.43 4.79 -15.57
C GLU A 161 5.70 6.18 -14.98
N GLU A 162 6.15 7.12 -15.81
CA GLU A 162 6.43 8.49 -15.36
C GLU A 162 5.14 9.24 -15.01
N LEU A 163 4.05 8.99 -15.75
CA LEU A 163 2.73 9.54 -15.42
C LEU A 163 2.23 9.04 -14.06
N THR A 164 2.37 7.74 -13.77
CA THR A 164 2.00 7.13 -12.49
C THR A 164 2.81 7.73 -11.34
N ARG A 165 4.12 7.88 -11.54
CA ARG A 165 5.01 8.54 -10.57
C ARG A 165 4.61 9.99 -10.34
N TRP A 166 4.35 10.74 -11.41
CA TRP A 166 3.93 12.13 -11.32
C TRP A 166 2.60 12.25 -10.55
N ALA A 167 1.62 11.39 -10.83
CA ALA A 167 0.33 11.39 -10.18
C ALA A 167 0.42 11.06 -8.68
N SER A 168 1.24 10.07 -8.29
CA SER A 168 1.43 9.73 -6.87
C SER A 168 2.14 10.87 -6.11
N GLN A 169 3.17 11.48 -6.71
CA GLN A 169 3.98 12.50 -6.05
C GLN A 169 3.29 13.87 -5.96
N HIS A 170 2.57 14.29 -7.01
CA HIS A 170 1.99 15.63 -7.07
C HIS A 170 0.51 15.69 -6.70
N LEU A 171 -0.24 14.64 -6.99
CA LEU A 171 -1.69 14.59 -6.75
C LEU A 171 -2.08 13.62 -5.65
N ASN A 172 -1.11 12.94 -5.03
CA ASN A 172 -1.36 11.98 -3.95
C ASN A 172 -2.37 10.90 -4.35
N VAL A 173 -2.37 10.51 -5.63
CA VAL A 173 -3.19 9.42 -6.17
C VAL A 173 -2.64 8.09 -5.68
N GLU A 174 -3.49 7.27 -5.07
CA GLU A 174 -3.10 5.93 -4.65
C GLU A 174 -2.95 5.01 -5.86
N ILE A 175 -1.74 4.47 -6.06
CA ILE A 175 -1.47 3.58 -7.18
C ILE A 175 -2.01 2.18 -6.86
N GLY A 176 -3.14 1.84 -7.47
CA GLY A 176 -3.69 0.48 -7.49
C GLY A 176 -2.99 -0.44 -8.51
N LEU A 177 -3.32 -1.74 -8.47
CA LEU A 177 -2.82 -2.75 -9.42
C LEU A 177 -3.02 -2.37 -10.90
N ALA A 178 -4.09 -1.62 -11.21
CA ALA A 178 -4.48 -1.30 -12.58
C ALA A 178 -3.65 -0.18 -13.25
N LEU A 179 -2.84 0.58 -12.49
CA LEU A 179 -2.04 1.73 -12.99
C LEU A 179 -0.57 1.39 -13.34
N ARG A 180 -0.15 0.12 -13.27
CA ARG A 180 1.25 -0.26 -13.55
C ARG A 180 1.57 -0.40 -15.04
N ASN A 181 2.79 -0.01 -15.43
CA ASN A 181 3.31 -0.11 -16.80
C ASN A 181 3.46 -1.57 -17.28
N ASP A 182 3.81 -2.50 -16.38
CA ASP A 182 3.84 -3.95 -16.63
C ASP A 182 2.46 -4.62 -16.45
N ARG A 183 1.36 -3.90 -16.70
CA ARG A 183 0.02 -4.47 -16.49
C ARG A 183 -0.30 -5.53 -17.53
N TRP A 184 -0.98 -6.57 -17.06
CA TRP A 184 -1.74 -7.43 -17.95
C TRP A 184 -3.04 -6.73 -18.32
N ALA A 185 -3.36 -6.62 -19.61
CA ALA A 185 -4.59 -5.94 -20.06
C ALA A 185 -5.88 -6.52 -19.44
N GLY A 186 -5.84 -7.77 -18.97
CA GLY A 186 -6.95 -8.39 -18.24
C GLY A 186 -7.23 -7.81 -16.84
N ALA A 187 -6.24 -7.16 -16.20
CA ALA A 187 -6.36 -6.65 -14.84
C ALA A 187 -7.45 -5.57 -14.68
N ASP A 188 -7.74 -4.83 -15.75
CA ASP A 188 -8.82 -3.83 -15.77
C ASP A 188 -10.21 -4.45 -15.60
N TYR A 189 -10.37 -5.74 -15.91
CA TYR A 189 -11.65 -6.43 -15.91
C TYR A 189 -11.82 -7.41 -14.74
N TRP A 190 -10.73 -7.86 -14.13
CA TRP A 190 -10.78 -8.92 -13.12
C TRP A 190 -11.58 -8.55 -11.88
N MET A 191 -11.43 -7.32 -11.38
CA MET A 191 -12.14 -6.89 -10.16
C MET A 191 -13.65 -6.84 -10.38
N ASP A 192 -14.10 -6.44 -11.57
CA ASP A 192 -15.53 -6.39 -11.93
C ASP A 192 -16.14 -7.78 -12.15
N GLN A 193 -15.29 -8.79 -12.40
CA GLN A 193 -15.69 -10.19 -12.57
C GLN A 193 -15.47 -11.03 -11.30
N ALA A 194 -14.99 -10.43 -10.21
CA ALA A 194 -14.74 -11.15 -8.97
C ALA A 194 -16.06 -11.56 -8.31
N ASP A 195 -16.25 -12.86 -8.14
CA ASP A 195 -17.37 -13.43 -7.39
C ASP A 195 -16.84 -14.07 -6.10
N ASN A 196 -17.06 -13.39 -4.97
CA ASN A 196 -16.61 -13.85 -3.65
C ASN A 196 -17.43 -15.03 -3.10
N GLU A 197 -18.56 -15.36 -3.73
CA GLU A 197 -19.42 -16.49 -3.34
C GLU A 197 -19.10 -17.77 -4.13
N LEU A 198 -18.34 -17.66 -5.24
CA LEU A 198 -17.95 -18.79 -6.07
C LEU A 198 -16.98 -19.73 -5.32
N THR A 199 -17.43 -20.97 -5.09
CA THR A 199 -16.62 -22.02 -4.45
C THR A 199 -16.13 -23.05 -5.45
N LEU A 200 -15.14 -23.86 -5.03
CA LEU A 200 -14.65 -24.96 -5.85
C LEU A 200 -15.74 -26.03 -6.07
N GLU A 201 -16.55 -26.30 -5.05
CA GLU A 201 -17.69 -27.22 -5.13
C GLU A 201 -18.74 -26.73 -6.15
N GLU A 202 -18.96 -25.42 -6.21
CA GLU A 202 -19.87 -24.79 -7.16
C GLU A 202 -19.37 -24.95 -8.60
N ILE A 203 -18.07 -24.74 -8.83
CA ILE A 203 -17.43 -25.02 -10.13
C ILE A 203 -17.59 -26.49 -10.51
N GLN A 204 -17.34 -27.42 -9.57
CA GLN A 204 -17.49 -28.86 -9.83
C GLN A 204 -18.93 -29.25 -10.20
N THR A 205 -19.91 -28.61 -9.59
CA THR A 205 -21.33 -28.92 -9.79
C THR A 205 -21.88 -28.33 -11.08
N ARG A 206 -21.50 -27.08 -11.41
CA ARG A 206 -22.04 -26.36 -12.56
C ARG A 206 -21.37 -26.68 -13.88
N SER A 207 -20.11 -27.13 -13.84
CA SER A 207 -19.29 -27.17 -15.05
C SER A 207 -19.47 -28.46 -15.85
N ASP A 208 -19.58 -28.32 -17.18
CA ASP A 208 -19.55 -29.46 -18.09
C ASP A 208 -18.13 -29.88 -18.47
N VAL A 209 -17.17 -28.96 -18.33
CA VAL A 209 -15.73 -29.16 -18.55
C VAL A 209 -14.97 -28.46 -17.45
N ILE A 210 -13.97 -29.14 -16.88
CA ILE A 210 -13.07 -28.59 -15.86
C ILE A 210 -11.64 -28.81 -16.32
N VAL A 211 -10.82 -27.76 -16.22
CA VAL A 211 -9.38 -27.79 -16.44
C VAL A 211 -8.66 -27.27 -15.20
N ALA A 212 -7.51 -27.86 -14.90
CA ALA A 212 -6.67 -27.44 -13.79
C ALA A 212 -5.25 -27.14 -14.29
N GLY A 213 -4.68 -26.05 -13.80
CA GLY A 213 -3.29 -25.67 -14.02
C GLY A 213 -2.60 -25.45 -12.68
N ILE A 214 -1.40 -25.99 -12.54
CA ILE A 214 -0.58 -25.81 -11.35
C ILE A 214 0.79 -25.30 -11.76
N ASP A 215 1.26 -24.27 -11.06
CA ASP A 215 2.64 -23.84 -11.07
C ASP A 215 3.22 -24.09 -9.67
N GLY A 216 4.13 -25.06 -9.58
CA GLY A 216 4.74 -25.46 -8.32
C GLY A 216 5.67 -24.40 -7.73
N GLY A 217 6.11 -23.43 -8.55
CA GLY A 217 7.13 -22.46 -8.14
C GLY A 217 8.47 -23.11 -7.76
N GLY A 218 9.30 -22.33 -7.07
CA GLY A 218 10.53 -22.79 -6.42
C GLY A 218 10.40 -22.83 -4.90
N LEU A 219 11.40 -23.39 -4.21
CA LEU A 219 11.44 -23.44 -2.74
C LEU A 219 11.41 -22.06 -2.06
N ASP A 220 11.69 -20.99 -2.82
CA ASP A 220 11.66 -19.60 -2.40
C ASP A 220 10.55 -18.77 -3.06
N ASP A 221 9.63 -19.39 -3.79
CA ASP A 221 8.56 -18.72 -4.53
C ASP A 221 7.15 -19.25 -4.19
N MET A 222 6.13 -18.65 -4.80
CA MET A 222 4.74 -19.08 -4.62
C MET A 222 4.41 -20.32 -5.46
N LEU A 223 3.65 -21.24 -4.88
CA LEU A 223 2.92 -22.29 -5.59
C LEU A 223 1.51 -21.79 -5.87
N SER A 224 1.00 -21.97 -7.08
CA SER A 224 -0.35 -21.54 -7.45
C SER A 224 -1.11 -22.65 -8.16
N LEU A 225 -2.38 -22.87 -7.76
CA LEU A 225 -3.33 -23.76 -8.41
C LEU A 225 -4.49 -22.93 -8.95
N VAL A 226 -4.83 -23.15 -10.20
CA VAL A 226 -6.01 -22.56 -10.84
C VAL A 226 -6.88 -23.69 -11.37
N ILE A 227 -8.17 -23.64 -11.03
CA ILE A 227 -9.20 -24.53 -11.54
C ILE A 227 -10.19 -23.65 -12.30
N MET A 228 -10.38 -23.96 -13.58
CA MET A 228 -11.36 -23.29 -14.41
C MET A 228 -12.42 -24.29 -14.86
N GLY A 229 -13.68 -23.90 -14.74
CA GLY A 229 -14.80 -24.70 -15.20
C GLY A 229 -15.68 -23.88 -16.15
N ARG A 230 -16.19 -24.53 -17.20
CA ARG A 230 -17.18 -23.91 -18.08
C ARG A 230 -18.57 -24.25 -17.59
N ASP A 231 -19.34 -23.23 -17.19
CA ASP A 231 -20.72 -23.39 -16.75
C ASP A 231 -21.56 -24.07 -17.84
N SER A 232 -22.23 -25.17 -17.49
CA SER A 232 -23.01 -25.98 -18.43
C SER A 232 -24.27 -25.29 -18.98
N ILE A 233 -24.75 -24.24 -18.32
CA ILE A 233 -25.95 -23.49 -18.68
C ILE A 233 -25.57 -22.20 -19.42
N THR A 234 -24.67 -21.40 -18.85
CA THR A 234 -24.32 -20.07 -19.40
C THR A 234 -23.15 -20.13 -20.38
N ALA A 235 -22.37 -21.21 -20.38
CA ALA A 235 -21.10 -21.35 -21.09
C ALA A 235 -20.00 -20.35 -20.66
N GLU A 236 -20.20 -19.63 -19.56
CA GLU A 236 -19.21 -18.74 -18.97
C GLU A 236 -18.09 -19.54 -18.29
N TRP A 237 -16.90 -18.96 -18.23
CA TRP A 237 -15.77 -19.56 -17.54
C TRP A 237 -15.71 -19.08 -16.09
N LEU A 238 -15.91 -20.03 -15.19
CA LEU A 238 -15.75 -19.86 -13.75
C LEU A 238 -14.28 -20.15 -13.40
N CYS A 239 -13.67 -19.29 -12.60
CA CYS A 239 -12.28 -19.41 -12.20
C CYS A 239 -12.18 -19.42 -10.68
N TRP A 240 -11.51 -20.44 -10.15
CA TRP A 240 -11.09 -20.48 -8.76
C TRP A 240 -9.59 -20.69 -8.72
N SER A 241 -8.90 -19.86 -7.94
CA SER A 241 -7.45 -19.94 -7.78
C SER A 241 -7.07 -19.90 -6.31
N ARG A 242 -6.00 -20.60 -5.96
CA ARG A 242 -5.39 -20.52 -4.65
C ARG A 242 -3.88 -20.55 -4.78
N SER A 243 -3.23 -19.74 -3.95
CA SER A 243 -1.76 -19.65 -3.90
C SER A 243 -1.26 -20.01 -2.52
N TRP A 244 -0.06 -20.58 -2.44
CA TRP A 244 0.61 -20.96 -1.21
C TRP A 244 2.05 -20.48 -1.22
N VAL A 245 2.58 -20.23 -0.03
CA VAL A 245 3.99 -19.93 0.17
C VAL A 245 4.48 -20.59 1.45
N ASN A 246 5.69 -21.13 1.45
CA ASN A 246 6.31 -21.66 2.67
C ASN A 246 6.66 -20.55 3.65
N HIS A 247 6.45 -20.76 4.96
CA HIS A 247 6.71 -19.74 5.99
C HIS A 247 8.16 -19.22 5.95
N ASN A 248 9.10 -20.10 5.60
CA ASN A 248 10.52 -19.81 5.43
C ASN A 248 10.77 -18.73 4.38
N VAL A 249 9.90 -18.61 3.36
CA VAL A 249 9.99 -17.58 2.33
C VAL A 249 9.81 -16.19 2.93
N LEU A 250 9.03 -16.02 3.99
CA LEU A 250 8.91 -14.72 4.68
C LEU A 250 10.25 -14.27 5.30
N GLU A 251 11.08 -15.23 5.72
CA GLU A 251 12.41 -14.98 6.26
C GLU A 251 13.48 -14.77 5.17
N ILE A 252 13.30 -15.38 4.00
CA ILE A 252 14.20 -15.22 2.86
C ILE A 252 13.88 -13.90 2.12
N ARG A 253 12.61 -13.70 1.78
CA ARG A 253 12.04 -12.55 1.05
C ARG A 253 11.46 -11.53 2.01
N LYS A 254 12.33 -11.00 2.89
CA LYS A 254 11.95 -10.07 3.97
C LYS A 254 11.34 -8.77 3.45
N LYS A 255 11.69 -8.35 2.23
CA LYS A 255 11.14 -7.14 1.60
C LYS A 255 9.72 -7.36 1.13
N GLU A 256 9.32 -8.58 0.78
CA GLU A 256 8.01 -8.96 0.23
C GLU A 256 7.09 -9.50 1.32
N ALA A 257 7.66 -9.94 2.46
CA ALA A 257 6.94 -10.58 3.55
C ALA A 257 5.70 -9.82 4.02
N SER A 258 5.75 -8.49 4.15
CA SER A 258 4.55 -7.74 4.57
C SER A 258 3.43 -7.76 3.53
N GLN A 259 3.75 -7.86 2.24
CA GLN A 259 2.75 -7.99 1.18
C GLN A 259 2.14 -9.40 1.18
N PHE A 260 2.95 -10.44 1.37
CA PHE A 260 2.46 -11.82 1.51
C PHE A 260 1.54 -11.99 2.73
N LEU A 261 1.90 -11.41 3.87
CA LEU A 261 1.04 -11.39 5.06
C LEU A 261 -0.25 -10.58 4.84
N ASP A 262 -0.21 -9.54 4.01
CA ASP A 262 -1.42 -8.81 3.64
C ASP A 262 -2.33 -9.66 2.72
N PHE A 263 -1.77 -10.45 1.79
CA PHE A 263 -2.53 -11.41 0.99
C PHE A 263 -3.10 -12.56 1.84
N GLU A 264 -2.36 -13.04 2.84
CA GLU A 264 -2.85 -14.05 3.78
C GLU A 264 -4.08 -13.59 4.56
N LYS A 265 -4.06 -12.34 5.04
CA LYS A 265 -5.22 -11.75 5.73
C LYS A 265 -6.43 -11.57 4.82
N GLN A 266 -6.21 -11.36 3.52
CA GLN A 266 -7.27 -11.24 2.51
C GLN A 266 -7.83 -12.61 2.11
N GLY A 267 -7.09 -13.70 2.37
CA GLY A 267 -7.47 -15.07 1.97
C GLY A 267 -6.92 -15.49 0.60
N ASP A 268 -6.14 -14.61 -0.06
CA ASP A 268 -5.61 -14.84 -1.41
C ASP A 268 -4.35 -15.73 -1.44
N LEU A 269 -3.62 -15.78 -0.31
CA LEU A 269 -2.38 -16.53 -0.16
C LEU A 269 -2.38 -17.32 1.15
N TRP A 270 -1.98 -18.59 1.10
CA TRP A 270 -1.85 -19.40 2.32
C TRP A 270 -0.38 -19.54 2.72
N VAL A 271 -0.03 -19.07 3.92
CA VAL A 271 1.33 -19.26 4.45
C VAL A 271 1.42 -20.62 5.15
N MET A 272 2.14 -21.53 4.52
CA MET A 272 2.32 -22.92 4.95
C MET A 272 3.33 -22.99 6.10
N LYS A 273 2.92 -23.53 7.24
CA LYS A 273 3.80 -23.64 8.43
C LYS A 273 4.81 -24.78 8.33
N ASP A 274 4.46 -25.84 7.59
CA ASP A 274 5.31 -27.00 7.36
C ASP A 274 5.73 -27.00 5.88
N PRO A 275 7.04 -27.00 5.56
CA PRO A 275 7.55 -26.99 4.18
C PRO A 275 7.16 -28.19 3.33
N CYS A 276 6.57 -29.24 3.93
CA CYS A 276 6.12 -30.45 3.27
C CYS A 276 4.59 -30.65 3.33
N ALA A 277 3.83 -29.69 3.84
CA ALA A 277 2.36 -29.79 3.89
C ALA A 277 1.69 -29.58 2.52
N ASP A 278 2.48 -29.26 1.49
CA ASP A 278 2.09 -29.14 0.08
C ASP A 278 2.10 -30.50 -0.66
N ILE A 279 2.51 -31.56 0.02
CA ILE A 279 2.58 -32.95 -0.47
C ILE A 279 1.44 -33.80 0.12
#